data_AF-A0A836W8V3-F1
#
_entry.id   AF-A0A836W8V3-F1
#
_cell.length_a   1.000
_cell.length_b   1.000
_cell.length_c   1.000
_cell.angle_alpha   90.00
_cell.angle_beta   90.00
_cell.angle_gamma   90.00
#
_symmetry.space_group_name_H-M   'P 1'
#
loop_
_entity.id
_entity.type
_entity.pdbx_description
1 polymer ?
#
loop_
_entity_poly.entity_id
_entity_poly.type
_entity_poly.pdbx_seq_one_letter_code
_entity_poly.pdbx_strand_id
1 'polypeptide(L)'
;MFLIHHDSGLLILHASLEEVDAGDSDAVSAMFTAIQDFSRDSFSASKEEELDSVEVGKYTVWIERGPYAILACVIRGEAAILFRKIMQTLLEKRHARYGSLLGQFAGDSLSLQSGQHLLEELLYSETKTEAKSHLFPQLLVLCSMILIAVSVWGYHFFQHQQLIDDKLCECHYTIPQVLSWFQLNSIMAN
;
A
#
# COMPACT_ATOMS: atom_id res chain seq x y z
N MET A 1 -15.55 -10.40 10.45
CA MET A 1 -14.61 -9.81 11.43
C MET A 1 -15.28 -9.80 12.79
N PHE A 2 -14.53 -10.16 13.82
CA PHE A 2 -14.97 -10.27 15.20
C PHE A 2 -14.05 -9.41 16.07
N LEU A 3 -14.63 -8.55 16.89
CA LEU A 3 -13.92 -7.85 17.95
C LEU A 3 -14.27 -8.53 19.26
N ILE A 4 -13.27 -9.08 19.93
CA ILE A 4 -13.41 -9.94 21.11
C ILE A 4 -12.69 -9.27 22.28
N HIS A 5 -13.25 -9.34 23.48
CA HIS A 5 -12.58 -8.81 24.67
C HIS A 5 -11.38 -9.69 25.04
N HIS A 6 -10.22 -9.06 25.26
CA HIS A 6 -8.95 -9.76 25.41
C HIS A 6 -8.95 -10.74 26.59
N ASP A 7 -9.44 -10.30 27.76
CA ASP A 7 -9.31 -11.09 28.99
C ASP A 7 -10.43 -12.11 29.18
N SER A 8 -11.62 -11.83 28.65
CA SER A 8 -12.80 -12.68 28.88
C SER A 8 -13.20 -13.53 27.67
N GLY A 9 -12.65 -13.23 26.47
CA GLY A 9 -13.02 -13.93 25.24
C GLY A 9 -14.46 -13.66 24.78
N LEU A 10 -15.16 -12.68 25.37
CA LEU A 10 -16.53 -12.32 25.00
C LEU A 10 -16.57 -11.53 23.70
N LEU A 11 -17.56 -11.79 22.86
CA LEU A 11 -17.80 -11.03 21.64
C LEU A 11 -18.26 -9.62 21.99
N ILE A 12 -17.51 -8.62 21.51
CA ILE A 12 -17.88 -7.20 21.63
C ILE A 12 -18.70 -6.79 20.42
N LEU A 13 -18.20 -7.06 19.21
CA LEU A 13 -18.85 -6.70 17.94
C LEU A 13 -18.51 -7.70 16.82
N HIS A 14 -19.43 -7.82 15.87
CA HIS A 14 -19.26 -8.63 14.67
C HIS A 14 -19.71 -7.85 13.43
N ALA A 15 -18.98 -8.02 12.32
CA ALA A 15 -19.36 -7.54 11.00
C ALA A 15 -18.99 -8.58 9.92
N SER A 16 -19.90 -8.85 8.98
CA SER A 16 -19.68 -9.74 7.85
C SER A 16 -20.05 -9.06 6.52
N LEU A 17 -19.46 -9.53 5.43
CA LEU A 17 -19.59 -8.93 4.09
C LEU A 17 -20.64 -9.62 3.23
N GLU A 18 -20.74 -10.93 3.42
CA GLU A 18 -21.85 -11.74 2.96
C GLU A 18 -22.75 -11.99 4.17
N GLU A 19 -24.05 -12.13 3.93
CA GLU A 19 -24.92 -13.00 4.74
C GLU A 19 -24.44 -14.44 4.56
N VAL A 20 -23.18 -14.71 4.89
CA VAL A 20 -22.78 -16.07 5.19
C VAL A 20 -23.62 -16.41 6.40
N ASP A 21 -24.31 -17.55 6.32
CA ASP A 21 -24.85 -18.28 7.46
C ASP A 21 -23.69 -18.75 8.35
N ALA A 22 -22.84 -17.81 8.76
CA ALA A 22 -21.91 -17.93 9.86
C ALA A 22 -22.84 -18.03 11.06
N GLY A 23 -23.31 -19.26 11.32
CA GLY A 23 -24.26 -19.54 12.37
C GLY A 23 -23.88 -18.79 13.64
N ASP A 24 -24.90 -18.32 14.37
CA ASP A 24 -24.83 -17.49 15.57
C ASP A 24 -23.42 -16.96 15.90
N SER A 25 -23.14 -15.67 15.62
CA SER A 25 -21.79 -15.09 15.78
C SER A 25 -21.20 -15.32 17.16
N ASP A 26 -22.05 -15.48 18.17
CA ASP A 26 -21.66 -15.82 19.54
C ASP A 26 -21.08 -17.23 19.63
N ALA A 27 -21.67 -18.21 18.94
CA ALA A 27 -21.16 -19.58 18.85
C ALA A 27 -19.82 -19.66 18.11
N VAL A 28 -19.68 -18.91 17.01
CA VAL A 28 -18.40 -18.82 16.29
C VAL A 28 -17.33 -18.15 17.15
N SER A 29 -17.68 -17.09 17.87
CA SER A 29 -16.77 -16.44 18.83
C SER A 29 -16.36 -17.40 19.95
N ALA A 30 -17.29 -18.16 20.53
CA ALA A 30 -17.00 -19.13 21.58
C ALA A 30 -16.04 -20.23 21.10
N MET A 31 -16.21 -20.72 19.87
CA MET A 31 -15.28 -21.68 19.27
C MET A 31 -13.88 -21.08 19.08
N PHE A 32 -13.78 -19.83 18.61
CA PHE A 32 -12.49 -19.16 18.45
C PHE A 32 -11.76 -18.97 19.77
N THR A 33 -12.47 -18.55 20.81
CA THR A 33 -11.93 -18.45 22.17
C THR A 33 -11.40 -19.80 22.63
N ALA A 34 -12.14 -20.90 22.43
CA ALA A 34 -11.69 -22.24 22.81
C ALA A 34 -10.43 -22.69 22.06
N ILE A 35 -10.30 -22.36 20.76
CA ILE A 35 -9.07 -22.64 19.98
C ILE A 35 -7.89 -21.82 20.50
N GLN A 36 -8.12 -20.56 20.85
CA GLN A 36 -7.09 -19.69 21.43
C GLN A 36 -6.61 -20.23 22.78
N ASP A 37 -7.53 -20.59 23.66
CA ASP A 37 -7.23 -21.16 24.98
C ASP A 37 -6.44 -22.46 24.84
N PHE A 38 -6.89 -23.37 23.96
CA PHE A 38 -6.18 -24.61 23.67
C PHE A 38 -4.76 -24.37 23.16
N SER A 39 -4.59 -23.42 22.22
CA SER A 39 -3.27 -23.08 21.71
C SER A 39 -2.37 -22.54 22.82
N ARG A 40 -2.88 -21.63 23.65
CA ARG A 40 -2.12 -21.04 24.75
C ARG A 40 -1.69 -22.10 25.76
N ASP A 41 -2.59 -23.00 26.12
CA ASP A 41 -2.34 -24.10 27.06
C ASP A 41 -1.37 -25.15 26.48
N SER A 42 -1.45 -25.41 25.17
CA SER A 42 -0.61 -26.42 24.49
C SER A 42 0.81 -25.94 24.22
N PHE A 43 1.01 -24.64 23.98
CA PHE A 43 2.30 -24.04 23.62
C PHE A 43 2.86 -23.14 24.71
N SER A 44 2.47 -23.36 25.98
CA SER A 44 2.92 -22.62 27.16
C SER A 44 4.43 -22.75 27.42
N ALA A 45 5.28 -22.07 26.64
CA ALA A 45 6.70 -21.88 26.92
C ALA A 45 7.09 -20.40 27.08
N SER A 46 6.29 -19.44 26.60
CA SER A 46 6.47 -18.01 26.90
C SER A 46 5.20 -17.21 26.57
N LYS A 47 4.98 -16.06 27.22
CA LYS A 47 3.87 -15.12 26.94
C LYS A 47 3.91 -14.52 25.52
N GLU A 48 4.94 -14.81 24.74
CA GLU A 48 5.21 -14.20 23.43
C GLU A 48 4.83 -15.12 22.26
N GLU A 49 4.53 -16.40 22.51
CA GLU A 49 4.06 -17.34 21.48
C GLU A 49 2.53 -17.39 21.48
N GLU A 50 1.92 -16.28 21.12
CA GLU A 50 0.48 -16.17 20.94
C GLU A 50 0.12 -16.33 19.45
N LEU A 51 -1.03 -16.95 19.17
CA LEU A 51 -1.40 -17.30 17.80
C LEU A 51 -1.76 -16.06 16.97
N ASP A 52 -1.03 -15.80 15.89
CA ASP A 52 -1.22 -14.68 14.96
C ASP A 52 -2.13 -15.02 13.77
N SER A 53 -2.16 -16.30 13.39
CA SER A 53 -3.00 -16.82 12.32
C SER A 53 -3.37 -18.28 12.52
N VAL A 54 -4.60 -18.64 12.18
CA VAL A 54 -5.08 -20.03 12.10
C VAL A 54 -5.46 -20.33 10.65
N GLU A 55 -5.08 -21.49 10.13
CA GLU A 55 -5.63 -21.99 8.86
C GLU A 55 -6.60 -23.15 9.12
N VAL A 56 -7.82 -23.04 8.60
CA VAL A 56 -8.87 -24.05 8.74
C VAL A 56 -9.45 -24.35 7.35
N GLY A 57 -8.90 -25.38 6.70
CA GLY A 57 -9.31 -25.79 5.37
C GLY A 57 -9.03 -24.72 4.32
N LYS A 58 -10.08 -24.01 3.89
CA LYS A 58 -9.99 -22.92 2.88
C LYS A 58 -10.06 -21.51 3.49
N TYR A 59 -10.15 -21.44 4.82
CA TYR A 59 -10.27 -20.18 5.54
C TYR A 59 -8.99 -19.93 6.33
N THR A 60 -8.54 -18.69 6.30
CA THR A 60 -7.42 -18.22 7.11
C THR A 60 -7.96 -17.16 8.07
N VAL A 61 -7.68 -17.33 9.34
CA VAL A 61 -8.12 -16.43 10.41
C VAL A 61 -6.92 -15.63 10.84
N TRP A 62 -6.95 -14.33 10.62
CA TRP A 62 -5.92 -13.42 11.09
C TRP A 62 -6.34 -12.80 12.40
N ILE A 63 -5.41 -12.76 13.35
CA ILE A 63 -5.65 -12.30 14.72
C ILE A 63 -4.71 -11.14 14.99
N GLU A 64 -5.27 -9.98 15.31
CA GLU A 64 -4.54 -8.80 15.78
C GLU A 64 -4.90 -8.51 17.21
N ARG A 65 -3.90 -8.23 18.05
CA ARG A 65 -4.08 -8.11 19.50
C ARG A 65 -3.82 -6.68 19.95
N GLY A 66 -4.72 -6.19 20.79
CA GLY A 66 -4.57 -4.93 21.51
C GLY A 66 -4.70 -5.18 23.01
N PRO A 67 -4.49 -4.14 23.84
CA PRO A 67 -4.43 -4.30 25.29
C PRO A 67 -5.76 -4.75 25.93
N TYR A 68 -6.90 -4.43 25.33
CA TYR A 68 -8.23 -4.79 25.88
C TYR A 68 -9.11 -5.57 24.89
N ALA A 69 -8.71 -5.67 23.63
CA ALA A 69 -9.49 -6.35 22.61
C ALA A 69 -8.61 -7.02 21.56
N ILE A 70 -9.13 -8.11 21.01
CA ILE A 70 -8.57 -8.90 19.93
C ILE A 70 -9.47 -8.72 18.71
N LEU A 71 -8.87 -8.45 17.56
CA LEU A 71 -9.56 -8.38 16.27
C LEU A 71 -9.23 -9.63 15.46
N ALA A 72 -10.25 -10.47 15.24
CA ALA A 72 -10.15 -11.66 14.42
C ALA A 72 -10.86 -11.45 13.07
N CYS A 73 -10.16 -11.69 11.97
CA CYS A 73 -10.71 -11.62 10.63
C CYS A 73 -10.65 -12.99 9.96
N VAL A 74 -11.81 -13.53 9.57
CA VAL A 74 -11.90 -14.74 8.77
C VAL A 74 -11.83 -14.36 7.30
N ILE A 75 -10.80 -14.85 6.61
CA ILE A 75 -10.49 -14.58 5.20
C ILE A 75 -10.67 -15.87 4.42
N ARG A 76 -11.20 -15.76 3.19
CA ARG A 76 -11.25 -16.86 2.23
C ARG A 76 -10.22 -16.59 1.13
N GLY A 77 -9.24 -17.48 0.98
CA GLY A 77 -8.11 -17.28 0.05
C GLY A 77 -7.00 -16.42 0.65
N GLU A 78 -6.15 -15.84 -0.19
CA GLU A 78 -5.02 -15.01 0.24
C GLU A 78 -5.42 -13.53 0.36
N ALA A 79 -5.19 -12.93 1.53
CA ALA A 79 -5.36 -11.48 1.73
C ALA A 79 -4.05 -10.72 1.48
N ALA A 80 -4.16 -9.49 0.98
CA ALA A 80 -3.01 -8.62 0.78
C ALA A 80 -2.31 -8.30 2.10
N ILE A 81 -0.98 -8.26 2.11
CA ILE A 81 -0.18 -7.93 3.32
C ILE A 81 -0.58 -6.57 3.94
N LEU A 82 -1.05 -5.63 3.11
CA LEU A 82 -1.51 -4.31 3.54
C LEU A 82 -2.76 -4.38 4.43
N PHE A 83 -3.60 -5.40 4.25
CA PHE A 83 -4.81 -5.59 5.03
C PHE A 83 -4.50 -5.82 6.51
N ARG A 84 -3.39 -6.53 6.82
CA ARG A 84 -2.92 -6.72 8.19
C ARG A 84 -2.64 -5.39 8.88
N LYS A 85 -1.98 -4.45 8.18
CA LYS A 85 -1.70 -3.10 8.69
C LYS A 85 -2.98 -2.28 8.91
N ILE A 86 -3.99 -2.49 8.06
CA ILE A 86 -5.30 -1.85 8.21
C ILE A 86 -6.02 -2.38 9.45
N MET A 87 -5.99 -3.70 9.69
CA MET A 87 -6.51 -4.31 10.92
C MET A 87 -5.85 -3.73 12.18
N GLN A 88 -4.51 -3.62 12.19
CA GLN A 88 -3.76 -3.00 13.29
C GLN A 88 -4.20 -1.56 13.53
N THR A 89 -4.20 -0.75 12.47
CA THR A 89 -4.59 0.67 12.53
C THR A 89 -6.04 0.83 13.03
N LEU A 90 -6.94 -0.06 12.63
CA LEU A 90 -8.31 -0.09 13.11
C LEU A 90 -8.36 -0.38 14.60
N LEU A 91 -7.67 -1.42 15.06
CA LEU A 91 -7.64 -1.82 16.45
C LEU A 91 -7.07 -0.71 17.35
N GLU A 92 -6.00 -0.06 16.91
CA GLU A 92 -5.41 1.12 17.57
C GLU A 92 -6.41 2.27 17.66
N LYS A 93 -7.06 2.64 16.55
CA LYS A 93 -8.10 3.69 16.54
C LYS A 93 -9.25 3.38 17.49
N ARG A 94 -9.65 2.11 17.61
CA ARG A 94 -10.69 1.69 18.54
C ARG A 94 -10.25 1.81 19.99
N HIS A 95 -9.02 1.40 20.31
CA HIS A 95 -8.47 1.59 21.65
C HIS A 95 -8.29 3.06 22.01
N ALA A 96 -7.83 3.89 21.07
CA ALA A 96 -7.69 5.34 21.27
C ALA A 96 -9.03 6.02 21.59
N ARG A 97 -10.12 5.56 20.96
CA ARG A 97 -11.46 6.15 21.15
C ARG A 97 -12.23 5.56 22.33
N TYR A 98 -12.12 4.25 22.55
CA TYR A 98 -13.00 3.50 23.45
C TYR A 98 -12.24 2.67 24.50
N GLY A 99 -10.94 2.89 24.69
CA GLY A 99 -10.10 2.06 25.57
C GLY A 99 -10.63 1.89 26.99
N SER A 100 -11.19 2.95 27.59
CA SER A 100 -11.80 2.87 28.92
C SER A 100 -13.04 1.99 28.97
N LEU A 101 -13.90 2.04 27.93
CA LEU A 101 -15.08 1.19 27.81
C LEU A 101 -14.71 -0.26 27.50
N LEU A 102 -13.67 -0.48 26.69
CA LEU A 102 -13.15 -1.81 26.39
C LEU A 102 -12.59 -2.47 27.65
N GLY A 103 -11.81 -1.75 28.47
CA GLY A 103 -11.25 -2.32 29.70
C GLY A 103 -12.28 -2.59 30.81
N GLN A 104 -13.48 -2.01 30.73
CA GLN A 104 -14.59 -2.25 31.66
C GLN A 104 -15.68 -3.15 31.06
N PHE A 105 -15.40 -3.77 29.92
CA PHE A 105 -16.39 -4.56 29.21
C PHE A 105 -16.76 -5.82 30.01
N ALA A 106 -18.04 -5.90 30.39
CA ALA A 106 -18.61 -7.02 31.15
C ALA A 106 -19.78 -7.69 30.41
N GLY A 107 -19.76 -7.65 29.07
CA GLY A 107 -20.78 -8.30 28.23
C GLY A 107 -21.94 -7.41 27.78
N ASP A 108 -21.97 -6.12 28.17
CA ASP A 108 -22.92 -5.15 27.62
C ASP A 108 -22.36 -4.47 26.36
N SER A 109 -22.68 -5.04 25.21
CA SER A 109 -22.25 -4.54 23.89
C SER A 109 -23.07 -3.33 23.40
N LEU A 110 -24.20 -2.98 24.05
CA LEU A 110 -25.07 -1.86 23.62
C LEU A 110 -24.32 -0.52 23.62
N SER A 111 -23.43 -0.32 24.60
CA SER A 111 -22.60 0.89 24.72
C SER A 111 -21.54 1.01 23.61
N LEU A 112 -21.23 -0.09 22.91
CA LEU A 112 -20.15 -0.20 21.92
C LEU A 112 -20.68 -0.42 20.48
N GLN A 113 -21.98 -0.66 20.30
CA GLN A 113 -22.66 -0.85 19.01
C GLN A 113 -22.50 0.32 18.04
N SER A 114 -22.34 1.55 18.54
CA SER A 114 -22.08 2.73 17.69
C SER A 114 -20.82 2.63 16.82
N GLY A 115 -19.94 1.65 17.07
CA GLY A 115 -18.74 1.39 16.28
C GLY A 115 -18.85 0.23 15.28
N GLN A 116 -20.02 -0.38 15.09
CA GLN A 116 -20.24 -1.48 14.13
C GLN A 116 -20.08 -1.01 12.68
N HIS A 117 -20.62 0.17 12.34
CA HIS A 117 -20.52 0.75 11.00
C HIS A 117 -19.08 0.95 10.49
N LEU A 118 -18.11 1.23 11.37
CA LEU A 118 -16.72 1.39 10.94
C LEU A 118 -16.07 0.04 10.57
N LEU A 119 -16.50 -1.05 11.23
CA LEU A 119 -16.05 -2.40 10.92
C LEU A 119 -16.62 -2.84 9.57
N GLU A 120 -17.90 -2.53 9.34
CA GLU A 120 -18.59 -2.73 8.06
C GLU A 120 -17.94 -1.89 6.94
N GLU A 121 -17.66 -0.61 7.18
CA GLU A 121 -17.04 0.29 6.20
C GLU A 121 -15.67 -0.22 5.75
N LEU A 122 -14.86 -0.77 6.67
CA LEU A 122 -13.58 -1.39 6.32
C LEU A 122 -13.74 -2.70 5.56
N LEU A 123 -14.74 -3.51 5.91
CA LEU A 123 -15.11 -4.69 5.11
C LEU A 123 -15.47 -4.26 3.68
N TYR A 124 -16.40 -3.32 3.52
CA TYR A 124 -16.84 -2.81 2.21
C TYR A 124 -15.73 -2.09 1.43
N SER A 125 -14.79 -1.44 2.12
CA SER A 125 -13.63 -0.81 1.50
C SER A 125 -12.74 -1.85 0.84
N GLU A 126 -12.43 -2.96 1.53
CA GLU A 126 -11.51 -3.98 1.00
C GLU A 126 -12.09 -4.76 -0.19
N THR A 127 -13.40 -5.04 -0.23
CA THR A 127 -14.01 -5.66 -1.43
C THR A 127 -14.07 -4.72 -2.63
N LYS A 128 -14.14 -3.41 -2.39
CA LYS A 128 -14.07 -2.40 -3.45
C LYS A 128 -12.63 -2.04 -3.83
N THR A 129 -11.63 -2.59 -3.14
CA THR A 129 -10.20 -2.36 -3.45
C THR A 129 -9.61 -3.45 -4.33
N GLU A 130 -10.43 -4.16 -5.11
CA GLU A 130 -10.02 -4.49 -6.48
C GLU A 130 -10.15 -3.22 -7.33
N ALA A 131 -9.00 -2.68 -7.76
CA ALA A 131 -8.86 -1.60 -8.75
C ALA A 131 -9.22 -0.16 -8.32
N LYS A 132 -8.23 0.57 -7.77
CA LYS A 132 -7.75 1.85 -8.35
C LYS A 132 -6.60 2.42 -7.53
N SER A 133 -5.39 2.13 -7.95
CA SER A 133 -4.21 2.90 -7.54
C SER A 133 -4.29 4.31 -8.14
N HIS A 134 -4.67 5.29 -7.32
CA HIS A 134 -4.66 6.73 -7.66
C HIS A 134 -3.25 7.26 -8.01
N LEU A 135 -2.22 6.42 -7.94
CA LEU A 135 -0.85 6.72 -8.36
C LEU A 135 -0.65 6.62 -9.88
N PHE A 136 -1.56 5.97 -10.62
CA PHE A 136 -1.47 5.84 -12.08
C PHE A 136 -1.62 7.15 -12.87
N PRO A 137 -2.56 8.09 -12.55
CA PRO A 137 -2.67 9.34 -13.29
C PRO A 137 -1.46 10.27 -13.08
N GLN A 138 -0.84 10.26 -11.90
CA GLN A 138 0.33 11.12 -11.62
C GLN A 138 1.57 10.64 -12.39
N LEU A 139 1.76 9.32 -12.53
CA LEU A 139 2.86 8.75 -13.30
C LEU A 139 2.73 9.06 -14.79
N LEU A 140 1.50 9.03 -15.35
CA LEU A 140 1.24 9.34 -16.75
C LEU A 140 1.54 10.81 -17.09
N VAL A 141 1.16 11.74 -16.22
CA VAL A 141 1.47 13.17 -16.38
C VAL A 141 2.98 13.40 -16.32
N LEU A 142 3.67 12.77 -15.37
CA LEU A 142 5.13 12.87 -15.25
C LEU A 142 5.85 12.31 -16.49
N CYS A 143 5.45 11.10 -16.94
CA CYS A 143 5.99 10.48 -18.15
C CYS A 143 5.74 11.35 -19.39
N SER A 144 4.54 11.92 -19.53
CA SER A 144 4.21 12.85 -20.62
C SER A 144 5.10 14.09 -20.59
N MET A 145 5.30 14.69 -19.40
CA MET A 145 6.18 15.85 -19.22
C MET A 145 7.64 15.53 -19.60
N ILE A 146 8.14 14.37 -19.19
CA ILE A 146 9.50 13.92 -19.53
C ILE A 146 9.63 13.69 -21.04
N LEU A 147 8.64 13.06 -21.67
CA LEU A 147 8.64 12.79 -23.11
C LEU A 147 8.66 14.10 -23.93
N ILE A 148 7.88 15.09 -23.51
CA ILE A 148 7.88 16.43 -24.13
C ILE A 148 9.23 17.11 -23.94
N ALA A 149 9.80 17.07 -22.73
CA ALA A 149 11.10 17.68 -22.45
C ALA A 149 12.22 17.06 -23.30
N VAL A 150 12.25 15.73 -23.43
CA VAL A 150 13.21 15.01 -24.29
C VAL A 150 13.02 15.36 -25.76
N SER A 151 11.78 15.47 -26.22
CA SER A 151 11.48 15.83 -27.61
C SER A 151 11.92 17.26 -27.95
N VAL A 152 11.69 18.22 -27.04
CA VAL A 152 12.14 19.62 -27.18
C VAL A 152 13.67 19.71 -27.14
N TRP A 153 14.31 18.98 -26.21
CA TRP A 153 15.77 18.89 -26.15
C TRP A 153 16.37 18.32 -27.42
N GLY A 154 15.79 17.23 -27.94
CA GLY A 154 16.21 16.62 -29.19
C GLY A 154 16.08 17.58 -30.38
N TYR A 155 14.98 18.33 -30.45
CA TYR A 155 14.77 19.33 -31.50
C TYR A 155 15.83 20.45 -31.45
N HIS A 156 16.07 21.00 -30.25
CA HIS A 156 17.09 22.04 -30.06
C HIS A 156 18.50 21.54 -30.38
N PHE A 157 18.82 20.32 -29.99
CA PHE A 157 20.12 19.72 -30.25
C PHE A 157 20.35 19.49 -31.75
N PHE A 158 19.31 19.03 -32.46
CA PHE A 158 19.37 18.82 -33.91
C PHE A 158 19.55 20.13 -34.68
N GLN A 159 18.88 21.21 -34.25
CA GLN A 159 19.05 22.53 -34.86
C GLN A 159 20.44 23.12 -34.60
N HIS A 160 21.03 22.81 -33.44
CA HIS A 160 22.39 23.26 -33.11
C HIS A 160 23.46 22.55 -33.94
N GLN A 161 23.24 21.30 -34.37
CA GLN A 161 24.18 20.62 -35.27
C GLN A 161 24.19 21.23 -36.69
N GLN A 162 23.04 21.65 -37.22
CA GLN A 162 22.98 22.25 -38.57
C GLN A 162 23.77 23.56 -38.68
N LEU A 163 23.81 24.36 -37.60
CA LEU A 163 24.59 25.61 -37.58
C LEU A 163 26.11 25.38 -37.55
N ILE A 164 26.57 24.21 -37.11
CA ILE A 164 28.00 23.88 -37.07
C ILE A 164 28.48 23.46 -38.46
N ASP A 165 27.66 22.71 -39.21
CA ASP A 165 28.01 22.24 -40.55
C ASP A 165 28.11 23.38 -41.57
N ASP A 166 27.23 24.38 -41.50
CA ASP A 166 27.30 25.57 -42.36
C ASP A 166 28.59 26.38 -42.10
N LYS A 167 28.99 26.52 -40.82
CA LYS A 167 30.24 27.23 -40.47
C LYS A 167 31.50 26.45 -40.83
N LEU A 168 31.46 25.12 -40.80
CA LEU A 168 32.57 24.29 -41.26
C LEU A 168 32.74 24.34 -42.79
N CYS A 169 31.64 24.40 -43.55
CA CYS A 169 31.67 24.60 -45.01
C CYS A 169 32.23 25.97 -45.40
N GLU A 170 31.88 27.05 -44.69
CA GLU A 170 32.40 28.39 -44.96
C GLU A 170 33.92 28.48 -44.71
N CYS A 171 34.42 27.87 -43.63
CA CYS A 171 35.84 27.78 -43.33
C CYS A 171 36.63 26.90 -44.33
N HIS A 172 36.04 25.82 -44.83
CA HIS A 172 36.72 24.93 -45.78
C HIS A 172 36.97 25.61 -47.15
N TYR A 173 36.10 26.56 -47.55
CA TYR A 173 36.25 27.29 -48.83
C TYR A 173 37.27 28.45 -48.77
N THR A 174 37.55 29.02 -47.59
CA THR A 174 38.43 30.21 -47.48
C THR A 174 39.93 29.88 -47.39
N ILE A 175 40.29 28.69 -46.91
CA ILE A 175 41.69 28.29 -46.69
C ILE A 175 42.54 28.25 -48.00
N PRO A 176 42.02 27.80 -49.16
CA PRO A 176 42.80 27.78 -50.41
C PRO A 176 43.12 29.17 -50.99
N GLN A 177 42.32 30.20 -50.71
CA GLN A 177 42.49 31.55 -51.28
C GLN A 177 43.58 32.37 -50.58
N VAL A 178 43.80 32.15 -49.28
CA VAL A 178 44.85 32.86 -48.53
C VAL A 178 46.23 32.26 -48.82
N LEU A 179 46.30 30.93 -49.02
CA LEU A 179 47.53 30.22 -49.39
C LEU A 179 48.01 30.58 -50.81
N SER A 180 47.10 30.78 -51.78
CA SER A 180 47.48 31.20 -53.13
C SER A 180 47.98 32.65 -53.19
N TRP A 181 47.39 33.56 -52.41
CA TRP A 181 47.88 34.93 -52.24
C TRP A 181 49.28 34.98 -51.63
N PHE A 182 49.58 34.11 -50.66
CA PHE A 182 50.90 34.04 -50.04
C PHE A 182 51.97 33.48 -50.99
N GLN A 183 51.63 32.48 -51.81
CA GLN A 183 52.55 31.95 -52.82
C GLN A 183 52.83 32.95 -53.96
N LEU A 184 51.83 33.70 -54.41
CA LEU A 184 51.98 34.71 -55.46
C LEU A 184 52.85 35.91 -55.02
N ASN A 185 52.71 36.35 -53.77
CA ASN A 185 53.51 37.48 -53.25
C ASN A 185 54.97 37.10 -52.97
N SER A 186 55.24 35.82 -52.68
CA SER A 186 56.60 35.28 -52.51
C SER A 186 57.39 35.23 -53.84
N ILE A 187 56.70 34.97 -54.97
CA ILE A 187 57.32 34.89 -56.30
C ILE A 187 57.61 36.28 -56.89
N MET A 188 56.86 37.33 -56.53
CA MET A 188 57.13 38.71 -56.97
C MET A 188 58.20 39.45 -56.16
N ALA A 189 58.63 38.88 -55.02
CA ALA A 189 59.59 39.51 -54.11
C ALA A 189 61.05 39.05 -54.31
N ASN A 190 61.35 38.29 -55.38
CA ASN A 190 62.68 37.82 -55.76
C ASN A 190 62.93 38.06 -57.26
#